data_AF-A0A2N2ZS30-F1
#
_entry.id   AF-A0A2N2ZS30-F1
#
_cell.length_a   1.000
_cell.length_b   1.000
_cell.length_c   1.000
_cell.angle_alpha   90.00
_cell.angle_beta   90.00
_cell.angle_gamma   90.00
#
_symmetry.space_group_name_H-M   'P 1'
#
loop_
_entity.id
_entity.type
_entity.pdbx_description
1 polymer ?
#
loop_
_entity_poly.entity_id
_entity_poly.type
_entity_poly.pdbx_seq_one_letter_code
_entity_poly.pdbx_strand_id
1 'polypeptide(L)'
;MFTISAIQTLTFVLVGNSILGIQGMNLAYWLVLFTTACFANMLGLNISASFNSAVTIYILIPFLVIPQLLLSGVIVKFDKLNPVITLQTSVPVVGEVMTSRWAYEALAVHQFKNNAFEKQFFDVDRELKHAEFKKNFWLSKLKEKLSSTKNNLDKEDKKEVIEDNLILLRNEIEAELQRNPTIKYQQLENLFPEKITQHVIKETENYFYELNGHYLQLYKAANQKKDALATKLNADSTSKAIFIEMKNDYTNDALSDFVKNKNDLNRILELDGHLYQKIDPIYLQPKGFRAHFYAPVKLVFGMKIPTFWFNTIIIWLMSISLMVSLYFDWLKKVINGIGKLMEKVANKTPIH
;
A
#
# COMPACT_ATOMS: atom_id res chain seq x y z
N MET A 1 23.03 17.57 17.72
CA MET A 1 22.59 16.19 17.41
C MET A 1 22.21 16.02 15.94
N PHE A 2 21.31 16.81 15.37
CA PHE A 2 20.89 16.64 13.97
C PHE A 2 22.04 16.76 12.95
N THR A 3 22.96 17.72 13.11
CA THR A 3 24.14 17.83 12.24
C THR A 3 25.00 16.56 12.25
N ILE A 4 25.20 15.97 13.44
CA ILE A 4 25.96 14.74 13.59
C ILE A 4 25.22 13.60 12.88
N SER A 5 23.91 13.47 13.11
CA SER A 5 23.09 12.48 12.42
C SER A 5 23.10 12.66 10.90
N ALA A 6 23.08 13.89 10.38
CA ALA A 6 23.14 14.18 8.95
C ALA A 6 24.43 13.65 8.32
N ILE A 7 25.57 13.88 8.99
CA ILE A 7 26.89 13.39 8.55
C ILE A 7 26.92 11.86 8.64
N GLN A 8 26.51 11.29 9.77
CA GLN A 8 26.50 9.84 9.98
C GLN A 8 25.64 9.11 8.95
N THR A 9 24.41 9.57 8.70
CA THR A 9 23.54 8.95 7.70
C THR A 9 24.06 9.17 6.29
N LEU A 10 24.72 10.30 6.00
CA LEU A 10 25.33 10.52 4.69
C LEU A 10 26.47 9.54 4.44
N THR A 11 27.40 9.42 5.38
CA THR A 11 28.52 8.47 5.27
C THR A 11 28.01 7.03 5.18
N PHE A 12 27.01 6.67 5.98
CA PHE A 12 26.39 5.35 5.92
C PHE A 12 25.78 5.07 4.55
N VAL A 13 25.06 6.03 3.96
CA VAL A 13 24.45 5.86 2.63
C VAL A 13 25.48 5.77 1.54
N LEU A 14 26.53 6.60 1.56
CA LEU A 14 27.58 6.57 0.54
C LEU A 14 28.32 5.23 0.56
N VAL A 15 28.68 4.72 1.73
CA VAL A 15 29.35 3.43 1.85
C VAL A 15 28.38 2.28 1.52
N GLY A 16 27.19 2.30 2.11
CA GLY A 16 26.19 1.22 1.96
C GLY A 16 25.70 1.08 0.52
N ASN A 17 25.32 2.18 -0.14
CA ASN A 17 24.84 2.13 -1.52
C ASN A 17 25.94 1.74 -2.51
N SER A 18 27.19 2.15 -2.28
CA SER A 18 28.33 1.71 -3.11
C SER A 18 28.59 0.22 -3.00
N ILE A 19 28.48 -0.36 -1.79
CA ILE A 19 28.66 -1.82 -1.59
C ILE A 19 27.48 -2.59 -2.17
N LEU A 20 26.25 -2.10 -1.99
CA LEU A 20 25.03 -2.75 -2.47
C LEU A 20 24.73 -2.51 -3.96
N GLY A 21 25.52 -1.68 -4.64
CA GLY A 21 25.32 -1.33 -6.06
C GLY A 21 24.06 -0.50 -6.34
N ILE A 22 23.57 0.28 -5.37
CA ILE A 22 22.35 1.07 -5.53
C ILE A 22 22.67 2.37 -6.29
N GLN A 23 22.32 2.42 -7.58
CA GLN A 23 22.64 3.55 -8.45
C GLN A 23 21.61 4.69 -8.37
N GLY A 24 22.10 5.94 -8.34
CA GLY A 24 21.26 7.14 -8.47
C GLY A 24 20.31 7.45 -7.30
N MET A 25 20.42 6.75 -6.16
CA MET A 25 19.48 6.88 -5.02
C MET A 25 20.09 7.48 -3.76
N ASN A 26 21.35 7.91 -3.78
CA ASN A 26 22.06 8.41 -2.59
C ASN A 26 21.31 9.54 -1.87
N LEU A 27 20.81 10.54 -2.62
CA LEU A 27 20.10 11.66 -2.01
C LEU A 27 18.77 11.23 -1.39
N ALA A 28 18.02 10.35 -2.06
CA ALA A 28 16.73 9.86 -1.57
C ALA A 28 16.91 9.03 -0.28
N TYR A 29 17.90 8.13 -0.27
CA TYR A 29 18.26 7.33 0.92
C TYR A 29 18.72 8.23 2.06
N TRP A 30 19.63 9.15 1.78
CA TRP A 30 20.15 10.05 2.79
C TRP A 30 19.04 10.87 3.44
N LEU A 31 18.15 11.47 2.64
CA LEU A 31 17.08 12.32 3.14
C LEU A 31 16.11 11.55 4.05
N VAL A 32 15.71 10.34 3.67
CA VAL A 32 14.80 9.51 4.48
C VAL A 32 15.49 9.02 5.75
N LEU A 33 16.74 8.53 5.66
CA LEU A 33 17.47 8.05 6.83
C LEU A 33 17.82 9.20 7.78
N PHE A 34 18.19 10.36 7.27
CA PHE A 34 18.41 11.57 8.06
C PHE A 34 17.13 12.00 8.79
N THR A 35 16.00 12.04 8.08
CA THR A 35 14.70 12.39 8.64
C THR A 35 14.30 11.39 9.75
N THR A 36 14.53 10.10 9.52
CA THR A 36 14.30 9.04 10.52
C THR A 36 15.22 9.18 11.73
N ALA A 37 16.49 9.56 11.53
CA ALA A 37 17.43 9.81 12.61
C ALA A 37 17.03 11.05 13.44
N CYS A 38 16.45 12.09 12.81
CA CYS A 38 15.90 13.24 13.53
C CYS A 38 14.75 12.84 14.45
N PHE A 39 13.83 12.00 13.95
CA PHE A 39 12.78 11.40 14.79
C PHE A 39 13.37 10.60 15.96
N ALA A 40 14.33 9.71 15.69
CA ALA A 40 14.96 8.87 16.72
C ALA A 40 15.67 9.70 17.80
N ASN A 41 16.35 10.79 17.41
CA ASN A 41 16.95 11.74 18.35
C ASN A 41 15.89 12.39 19.26
N MET A 42 14.77 12.87 18.69
CA MET A 42 13.69 13.47 19.48
C MET A 42 13.02 12.47 20.41
N LEU A 43 12.84 11.22 19.96
CA LEU A 43 12.30 10.14 20.77
C LEU A 43 13.24 9.81 21.94
N GLY A 44 14.54 9.69 21.66
CA GLY A 44 15.58 9.45 22.67
C GLY A 44 15.63 10.55 23.72
N LEU A 45 15.49 11.82 23.33
CA LEU A 45 15.41 12.94 24.27
C LEU A 45 14.15 12.89 25.15
N ASN A 46 12.98 12.58 24.58
CA ASN A 46 11.75 12.43 25.37
C ASN A 46 11.89 11.34 26.44
N ILE A 47 12.48 10.20 26.06
CA ILE A 47 12.74 9.08 26.99
C ILE A 47 13.74 9.51 28.06
N SER A 48 14.87 10.10 27.66
CA SER A 48 15.91 10.54 28.59
C SER A 48 15.43 11.59 29.59
N ALA A 49 14.48 12.46 29.19
CA ALA A 49 13.88 13.45 30.09
C ALA A 49 12.84 12.85 31.05
N SER A 50 12.26 11.70 30.69
CA SER A 50 11.15 11.07 31.42
C SER A 50 11.61 10.04 32.45
N PHE A 51 12.76 9.40 32.25
CA PHE A 51 13.27 8.34 33.12
C PHE A 51 14.59 8.73 33.79
N ASN A 52 14.71 8.47 35.09
CA ASN A 52 15.90 8.82 35.87
C ASN A 52 16.96 7.69 35.94
N SER A 53 16.69 6.52 35.34
CA SER A 53 17.58 5.35 35.40
C SER A 53 18.02 4.92 34.00
N ALA A 54 19.33 4.85 33.78
CA ALA A 54 19.91 4.34 32.55
C ALA A 54 19.47 2.89 32.26
N VAL A 55 19.31 2.07 33.30
CA VAL A 55 18.83 0.68 33.17
C VAL A 55 17.43 0.64 32.57
N THR A 56 16.51 1.49 33.03
CA THR A 56 15.15 1.57 32.50
C THR A 56 15.14 1.98 31.04
N ILE A 57 15.97 2.96 30.67
CA ILE A 57 16.09 3.43 29.28
C ILE A 57 16.58 2.29 28.38
N TYR A 58 17.61 1.54 28.80
CA TYR A 58 18.15 0.43 28.02
C TYR A 58 17.16 -0.71 27.83
N ILE A 59 16.33 -1.02 28.82
CA ILE A 59 15.26 -2.02 28.68
C ILE A 59 14.19 -1.53 27.70
N LEU A 60 13.84 -0.24 27.74
CA LEU A 60 12.75 0.33 26.96
C LEU A 60 13.08 0.46 25.47
N ILE A 61 14.35 0.69 25.11
CA ILE A 61 14.77 0.84 23.70
C ILE A 61 14.37 -0.38 22.84
N PRO A 62 14.71 -1.64 23.18
CA PRO A 62 14.24 -2.81 22.43
C PRO A 62 12.72 -2.89 22.30
N PHE A 63 11.97 -2.58 23.36
CA PHE A 63 10.50 -2.58 23.33
C PHE A 63 9.91 -1.54 22.38
N LEU A 64 10.64 -0.46 22.08
CA LEU A 64 10.24 0.50 21.04
C LEU A 64 10.68 0.07 19.64
N VAL A 65 11.90 -0.47 19.51
CA VAL A 65 12.49 -0.80 18.21
C VAL A 65 11.88 -2.06 17.59
N ILE A 66 11.60 -3.11 18.38
CA ILE A 66 11.05 -4.37 17.86
C ILE A 66 9.69 -4.16 17.17
N PRO A 67 8.70 -3.48 17.78
CA PRO A 67 7.44 -3.20 17.11
C PRO A 67 7.60 -2.36 15.84
N GLN A 68 8.52 -1.39 15.84
CA GLN A 68 8.83 -0.60 14.64
C GLN A 68 9.29 -1.50 13.50
N LEU A 69 10.16 -2.49 13.75
CA LEU A 69 10.62 -3.42 12.71
C LEU A 69 9.51 -4.36 12.25
N LEU A 70 8.77 -4.96 13.18
CA LEU A 70 7.71 -5.93 12.87
C LEU A 70 6.54 -5.30 12.11
N LEU A 71 6.13 -4.10 12.52
CA LEU A 71 4.98 -3.37 11.96
C LEU A 71 5.41 -2.35 10.89
N SER A 72 6.58 -2.55 10.29
CA SER A 72 7.06 -1.78 9.13
C SER A 72 6.38 -2.18 7.82
N GLY A 73 5.73 -3.35 7.78
CA GLY A 73 5.11 -3.93 6.57
C GLY A 73 6.05 -4.84 5.76
N VAL A 74 7.33 -4.89 6.12
CA VAL A 74 8.35 -5.72 5.44
C VAL A 74 8.34 -7.15 5.97
N ILE A 75 8.50 -7.31 7.28
CA ILE A 75 8.61 -8.61 7.94
C ILE A 75 7.23 -9.25 8.03
N VAL A 76 6.23 -8.47 8.45
CA VAL A 76 4.84 -8.92 8.58
C VAL A 76 3.99 -8.09 7.63
N LYS A 77 3.38 -8.75 6.64
CA LYS A 77 2.37 -8.12 5.78
C LYS A 77 1.21 -7.64 6.63
N PHE A 78 0.77 -6.40 6.46
CA PHE A 78 -0.33 -5.84 7.24
C PHE A 78 -1.62 -6.65 7.13
N ASP A 79 -1.91 -7.19 5.95
CA ASP A 79 -3.10 -7.99 5.69
C ASP A 79 -3.15 -9.32 6.47
N LYS A 80 -2.02 -9.75 7.05
CA LYS A 80 -1.88 -10.97 7.84
C LYS A 80 -1.93 -10.73 9.35
N LEU A 81 -2.02 -9.47 9.80
CA LEU A 81 -2.22 -9.16 11.22
C LEU A 81 -3.69 -9.44 11.61
N ASN A 82 -3.95 -9.55 12.92
CA ASN A 82 -5.28 -9.87 13.44
C ASN A 82 -6.37 -8.94 12.86
N PRO A 83 -7.50 -9.47 12.35
CA PRO A 83 -8.62 -8.69 11.79
C PRO A 83 -9.12 -7.54 12.67
N VAL A 84 -9.03 -7.65 13.99
CA VAL A 84 -9.42 -6.58 14.94
C VAL A 84 -8.54 -5.33 14.79
N ILE A 85 -7.32 -5.48 14.26
CA ILE A 85 -6.31 -4.44 14.12
C ILE A 85 -6.06 -4.10 12.64
N THR A 86 -6.50 -4.93 11.70
CA THR A 86 -6.25 -4.77 10.27
C THR A 86 -7.40 -4.19 9.51
N LEU A 87 -7.07 -3.25 8.62
CA LEU A 87 -7.92 -2.91 7.50
C LEU A 87 -7.38 -3.67 6.31
N GLN A 88 -8.21 -4.48 5.66
CA GLN A 88 -7.81 -5.25 4.49
C GLN A 88 -7.58 -4.35 3.25
N THR A 89 -7.82 -3.05 3.34
CA THR A 89 -7.80 -2.12 2.20
C THR A 89 -6.79 -0.99 2.38
N SER A 90 -6.25 -0.81 3.58
CA SER A 90 -5.37 0.30 3.93
C SER A 90 -4.39 -0.08 5.05
N VAL A 91 -3.38 0.76 5.27
CA VAL A 91 -2.40 0.52 6.33
C VAL A 91 -3.08 0.59 7.70
N PRO A 92 -2.89 -0.39 8.60
CA PRO A 92 -3.51 -0.38 9.92
C PRO A 92 -2.97 0.76 10.79
N VAL A 93 -3.78 1.25 11.73
CA VAL A 93 -3.43 2.40 12.59
C VAL A 93 -2.15 2.14 13.38
N VAL A 94 -1.92 0.91 13.85
CA VAL A 94 -0.68 0.54 14.53
C VAL A 94 0.55 0.72 13.63
N GLY A 95 0.41 0.46 12.32
CA GLY A 95 1.43 0.74 11.33
C GLY A 95 1.60 2.25 11.08
N GLU A 96 0.52 3.03 11.15
CA GLU A 96 0.52 4.50 10.99
C GLU A 96 1.38 5.24 12.03
N VAL A 97 1.48 4.67 13.24
CA VAL A 97 2.32 5.17 14.34
C VAL A 97 3.80 4.80 14.18
N MET A 98 4.13 3.80 13.37
CA MET A 98 5.52 3.39 13.17
C MET A 98 6.23 4.26 12.13
N THR A 99 7.28 4.94 12.55
CA THR A 99 8.15 5.77 11.71
C THR A 99 8.89 4.92 10.69
N SER A 100 9.32 3.71 11.08
CA SER A 100 9.96 2.74 10.18
C SER A 100 9.10 2.41 8.96
N ARG A 101 7.77 2.32 9.13
CA ARG A 101 6.82 2.05 8.06
C ARG A 101 6.74 3.18 7.05
N TRP A 102 6.68 4.44 7.53
CA TRP A 102 6.73 5.62 6.66
C TRP A 102 8.05 5.66 5.87
N ALA A 103 9.18 5.49 6.57
CA ALA A 103 10.51 5.54 5.98
C ALA A 103 10.72 4.44 4.93
N TYR A 104 10.32 3.21 5.26
CA TYR A 104 10.45 2.08 4.34
C TYR A 104 9.58 2.26 3.09
N GLU A 105 8.30 2.60 3.24
CA GLU A 105 7.42 2.82 2.08
C GLU A 105 7.92 3.98 1.20
N ALA A 106 8.47 5.03 1.79
CA ALA A 106 9.06 6.15 1.05
C ALA A 106 10.19 5.66 0.12
N LEU A 107 11.12 4.87 0.66
CA LEU A 107 12.26 4.34 -0.10
C LEU A 107 11.85 3.25 -1.08
N ALA A 108 11.01 2.29 -0.67
CA ALA A 108 10.57 1.19 -1.53
C ALA A 108 9.84 1.72 -2.78
N VAL A 109 8.90 2.64 -2.60
CA VAL A 109 8.15 3.25 -3.71
C VAL A 109 9.08 4.10 -4.58
N HIS A 110 9.93 4.94 -3.98
CA HIS A 110 10.83 5.80 -4.74
C HIS A 110 11.88 5.00 -5.51
N GLN A 111 12.52 4.02 -4.88
CA GLN A 111 13.54 3.19 -5.53
C GLN A 111 12.95 2.41 -6.69
N PHE A 112 11.77 1.81 -6.51
CA PHE A 112 11.10 1.07 -7.59
C PHE A 112 10.64 1.99 -8.73
N LYS A 113 9.98 3.10 -8.43
CA LYS A 113 9.33 3.94 -9.45
C LYS A 113 10.28 4.93 -10.12
N ASN A 114 11.24 5.48 -9.38
CA ASN A 114 12.02 6.65 -9.79
C ASN A 114 13.45 6.32 -10.24
N ASN A 115 13.84 5.04 -10.29
CA ASN A 115 15.13 4.66 -10.88
C ASN A 115 15.15 4.92 -12.40
N ALA A 116 16.36 5.05 -12.97
CA ALA A 116 16.54 5.47 -14.36
C ALA A 116 15.87 4.53 -15.36
N PHE A 117 15.78 3.24 -15.04
CA PHE A 117 15.14 2.23 -15.88
C PHE A 117 13.60 2.27 -15.75
N GLU A 118 13.06 1.97 -14.57
CA GLU A 118 11.61 1.83 -14.34
C GLU A 118 10.86 3.14 -14.60
N LYS A 119 11.46 4.31 -14.37
CA LYS A 119 10.81 5.60 -14.63
C LYS A 119 10.35 5.75 -16.09
N GLN A 120 11.04 5.11 -17.03
CA GLN A 120 10.68 5.14 -18.45
C GLN A 120 9.44 4.28 -18.76
N PHE A 121 9.26 3.18 -18.02
CA PHE A 121 8.20 2.19 -18.25
C PHE A 121 7.01 2.33 -17.30
N PHE A 122 7.17 3.01 -16.17
CA PHE A 122 6.23 2.97 -15.04
C PHE A 122 4.79 3.31 -15.43
N ASP A 123 4.57 4.39 -16.19
CA ASP A 123 3.23 4.82 -16.57
C ASP A 123 2.58 3.84 -17.57
N VAL A 124 3.35 3.28 -18.50
CA VAL A 124 2.88 2.28 -19.46
C VAL A 124 2.57 0.96 -18.75
N ASP A 125 3.45 0.52 -17.84
CA ASP A 125 3.22 -0.65 -17.03
C ASP A 125 2.01 -0.49 -16.11
N ARG A 126 1.76 0.73 -15.60
CA ARG A 126 0.54 1.02 -14.85
C ARG A 126 -0.71 0.79 -15.69
N GLU A 127 -0.76 1.31 -16.91
CA GLU A 127 -1.89 1.10 -17.84
C GLU A 127 -2.07 -0.39 -18.14
N LEU A 128 -0.96 -1.08 -18.45
CA LEU A 128 -0.96 -2.51 -18.76
C LEU A 128 -1.49 -3.34 -17.58
N LYS A 129 -0.97 -3.10 -16.37
CA LYS A 129 -1.38 -3.82 -15.16
C LYS A 129 -2.81 -3.53 -14.74
N HIS A 130 -3.29 -2.31 -14.95
CA HIS A 130 -4.69 -1.98 -14.73
C HIS A 130 -5.62 -2.78 -15.66
N ALA A 131 -5.34 -2.79 -16.96
CA ALA A 131 -6.12 -3.53 -17.94
C ALA A 131 -6.04 -5.05 -17.73
N GLU A 132 -4.83 -5.55 -17.41
CA GLU A 132 -4.61 -6.96 -17.05
C GLU A 132 -5.44 -7.35 -15.83
N PHE A 133 -5.44 -6.53 -14.78
CA PHE A 133 -6.20 -6.80 -13.57
C PHE A 133 -7.70 -6.90 -13.86
N LYS A 134 -8.24 -5.89 -14.57
CA LYS A 134 -9.66 -5.82 -14.92
C LYS A 134 -10.11 -7.01 -15.75
N LYS A 135 -9.32 -7.38 -16.75
CA LYS A 135 -9.62 -8.50 -17.66
C LYS A 135 -9.48 -9.87 -16.99
N ASN A 136 -8.39 -10.11 -16.27
CA ASN A 136 -8.02 -11.45 -15.82
C ASN A 136 -8.54 -11.82 -14.43
N PHE A 137 -8.71 -10.86 -13.52
CA PHE A 137 -9.12 -11.14 -12.14
C PHE A 137 -10.52 -10.60 -11.85
N TRP A 138 -10.73 -9.29 -12.04
CA TRP A 138 -12.00 -8.65 -11.70
C TRP A 138 -13.16 -9.24 -12.52
N LEU A 139 -13.06 -9.24 -13.85
CA LEU A 139 -14.12 -9.75 -14.71
C LEU A 139 -14.33 -11.26 -14.55
N SER A 140 -13.25 -12.01 -14.32
CA SER A 140 -13.34 -13.45 -14.00
C SER A 140 -14.16 -13.69 -12.74
N LYS A 141 -13.96 -12.88 -11.69
CA LYS A 141 -14.73 -12.98 -10.45
C LYS A 141 -16.19 -12.60 -10.63
N LEU A 142 -16.49 -11.57 -11.42
CA LEU A 142 -17.88 -11.23 -11.75
C LEU A 142 -18.59 -12.35 -12.53
N LYS A 143 -17.90 -12.96 -13.51
CA LYS A 143 -18.42 -14.11 -14.27
C LYS A 143 -18.67 -15.32 -13.37
N GLU A 144 -17.77 -15.59 -12.42
CA GLU A 144 -17.95 -16.64 -11.40
C GLU A 144 -19.23 -16.39 -10.58
N LYS A 145 -19.44 -15.17 -10.10
CA LYS A 145 -20.62 -14.77 -9.30
C LYS A 145 -21.92 -14.85 -10.09
N LEU A 146 -21.91 -14.42 -11.36
CA LEU A 146 -23.07 -14.54 -12.24
C LEU A 146 -23.39 -16.02 -12.56
N SER A 147 -22.37 -16.83 -12.83
CA SER A 147 -22.52 -18.27 -13.06
C SER A 147 -23.07 -19.00 -11.83
N SER A 148 -22.55 -18.67 -10.64
CA SER A 148 -23.07 -19.18 -9.37
C SER A 148 -24.53 -18.80 -9.16
N THR A 149 -24.92 -17.56 -9.48
CA THR A 149 -26.32 -17.11 -9.42
C THR A 149 -27.20 -17.91 -10.39
N LYS A 150 -26.76 -18.07 -11.65
CA LYS A 150 -27.47 -18.82 -12.69
C LYS A 150 -27.71 -20.29 -12.30
N ASN A 151 -26.72 -20.95 -11.72
CA ASN A 151 -26.78 -22.38 -11.36
C ASN A 151 -27.63 -22.66 -10.11
N ASN A 152 -28.02 -21.62 -9.37
CA ASN A 152 -28.76 -21.75 -8.12
C ASN A 152 -30.12 -21.05 -8.15
N LEU A 153 -30.52 -20.45 -9.27
CA LEU A 153 -31.73 -19.62 -9.38
C LEU A 153 -33.01 -20.32 -8.88
N ASP A 154 -33.13 -21.63 -9.13
CA ASP A 154 -34.31 -22.42 -8.79
C ASP A 154 -34.22 -23.11 -7.42
N LYS A 155 -33.18 -22.81 -6.62
CA LYS A 155 -32.89 -23.49 -5.35
C LYS A 155 -33.21 -22.60 -4.16
N GLU A 156 -34.26 -22.95 -3.40
CA GLU A 156 -34.68 -22.19 -2.23
C GLU A 156 -33.63 -22.13 -1.10
N ASP A 157 -32.78 -23.14 -0.98
CA ASP A 157 -31.70 -23.23 0.02
C ASP A 157 -30.49 -22.34 -0.31
N LYS A 158 -30.48 -21.67 -1.46
CA LYS A 158 -29.37 -20.84 -1.95
C LYS A 158 -29.68 -19.35 -2.05
N LYS A 159 -30.80 -18.90 -1.47
CA LYS A 159 -31.22 -17.48 -1.50
C LYS A 159 -30.14 -16.53 -0.98
N GLU A 160 -29.51 -16.83 0.16
CA GLU A 160 -28.45 -16.01 0.75
C GLU A 160 -27.23 -15.87 -0.20
N VAL A 161 -26.80 -16.99 -0.80
CA VAL A 161 -25.69 -16.99 -1.77
C VAL A 161 -26.02 -16.16 -3.01
N ILE A 162 -27.26 -16.21 -3.49
CA ILE A 162 -27.72 -15.40 -4.62
C ILE A 162 -27.72 -13.92 -4.24
N GLU A 163 -28.23 -13.59 -3.07
CA GLU A 163 -28.28 -12.21 -2.57
C GLU A 163 -26.87 -11.61 -2.47
N ASP A 164 -25.92 -12.31 -1.85
CA ASP A 164 -24.52 -11.89 -1.74
C ASP A 164 -23.86 -11.68 -3.11
N ASN A 165 -24.07 -12.62 -4.04
CA ASN A 165 -23.54 -12.51 -5.39
C ASN A 165 -24.12 -11.28 -6.10
N LEU A 166 -25.43 -11.04 -5.99
CA LEU A 166 -26.11 -9.91 -6.63
C LEU A 166 -25.69 -8.57 -6.02
N ILE A 167 -25.50 -8.48 -4.71
CA ILE A 167 -24.94 -7.30 -4.04
C ILE A 167 -23.58 -6.95 -4.65
N LEU A 168 -22.68 -7.94 -4.74
CA LEU A 168 -21.35 -7.73 -5.30
C LEU A 168 -21.41 -7.28 -6.77
N LEU A 169 -22.22 -7.98 -7.58
CA LEU A 169 -22.40 -7.64 -8.99
C LEU A 169 -22.90 -6.20 -9.16
N ARG A 170 -23.92 -5.79 -8.41
CA ARG A 170 -24.44 -4.42 -8.46
C ARG A 170 -23.37 -3.40 -8.10
N ASN A 171 -22.72 -3.57 -6.96
CA ASN A 171 -21.71 -2.64 -6.46
C ASN A 171 -20.56 -2.44 -7.45
N GLU A 172 -20.05 -3.53 -8.03
CA GLU A 172 -18.92 -3.48 -8.95
C GLU A 172 -19.33 -2.97 -10.34
N ILE A 173 -20.50 -3.34 -10.84
CA ILE A 173 -21.02 -2.85 -12.14
C ILE A 173 -21.37 -1.36 -12.03
N GLU A 174 -22.01 -0.92 -10.95
CA GLU A 174 -22.32 0.50 -10.72
C GLU A 174 -21.04 1.35 -10.69
N ALA A 175 -20.03 0.90 -9.93
CA ALA A 175 -18.74 1.57 -9.87
C ALA A 175 -18.01 1.58 -11.23
N GLU A 176 -18.19 0.55 -12.06
CA GLU A 176 -17.66 0.51 -13.42
C GLU A 176 -18.38 1.48 -14.34
N LEU A 177 -19.72 1.55 -14.30
CA LEU A 177 -20.51 2.47 -15.12
C LEU A 177 -20.18 3.94 -14.86
N GLN A 178 -19.87 4.29 -13.61
CA GLN A 178 -19.42 5.64 -13.25
C GLN A 178 -18.04 5.98 -13.85
N ARG A 179 -17.16 4.98 -14.03
CA ARG A 179 -15.79 5.17 -14.53
C ARG A 179 -15.67 4.99 -16.04
N ASN A 180 -16.54 4.19 -16.63
CA ASN A 180 -16.53 3.82 -18.03
C ASN A 180 -17.92 4.05 -18.66
N PRO A 181 -18.24 5.30 -19.03
CA PRO A 181 -19.55 5.62 -19.63
C PRO A 181 -19.69 5.07 -21.06
N THR A 182 -18.62 4.51 -21.63
CA THR A 182 -18.60 3.98 -23.00
C THR A 182 -19.41 2.69 -23.12
N ILE A 183 -19.30 1.80 -22.12
CA ILE A 183 -20.01 0.52 -22.11
C ILE A 183 -21.20 0.64 -21.18
N LYS A 184 -22.39 0.70 -21.77
CA LYS A 184 -23.64 0.88 -21.05
C LYS A 184 -24.19 -0.45 -20.57
N TYR A 185 -24.90 -0.43 -19.45
CA TYR A 185 -25.65 -1.57 -18.95
C TYR A 185 -26.97 -1.06 -18.39
N GLN A 186 -28.08 -1.67 -18.83
CA GLN A 186 -29.43 -1.19 -18.53
C GLN A 186 -30.14 -2.03 -17.46
N GLN A 187 -29.60 -3.19 -17.11
CA GLN A 187 -30.28 -4.16 -16.23
C GLN A 187 -29.81 -4.09 -14.76
N LEU A 188 -29.12 -3.02 -14.37
CA LEU A 188 -28.57 -2.85 -13.01
C LEU A 188 -29.66 -2.92 -11.93
N GLU A 189 -30.81 -2.29 -12.18
CA GLU A 189 -31.97 -2.28 -11.27
C GLU A 189 -32.70 -3.62 -11.18
N ASN A 190 -32.35 -4.58 -12.04
CA ASN A 190 -32.93 -5.91 -12.10
C ASN A 190 -32.01 -6.99 -11.50
N LEU A 191 -30.80 -6.62 -11.07
CA LEU A 191 -29.90 -7.49 -10.33
C LEU A 191 -30.31 -7.59 -8.85
N PHE A 192 -31.56 -7.96 -8.58
CA PHE A 192 -32.10 -8.21 -7.24
C PHE A 192 -32.71 -9.61 -7.18
N PRO A 193 -32.70 -10.30 -6.02
CA PRO A 193 -33.24 -11.65 -5.91
C PRO A 193 -34.66 -11.79 -6.45
N GLU A 194 -35.50 -10.76 -6.32
CA GLU A 194 -36.90 -10.76 -6.75
C GLU A 194 -37.08 -10.46 -8.25
N LYS A 195 -36.06 -9.90 -8.90
CA LYS A 195 -36.13 -9.40 -10.29
C LYS A 195 -35.21 -10.14 -11.26
N ILE A 196 -34.29 -10.95 -10.73
CA ILE A 196 -33.32 -11.70 -11.54
C ILE A 196 -34.06 -12.74 -12.39
N THR A 197 -33.79 -12.76 -13.68
CA THR A 197 -34.36 -13.71 -14.64
C THR A 197 -33.28 -14.23 -15.58
N GLN A 198 -33.56 -15.32 -16.31
CA GLN A 198 -32.64 -15.83 -17.34
C GLN A 198 -32.31 -14.76 -18.40
N HIS A 199 -33.26 -13.89 -18.72
CA HIS A 199 -33.03 -12.74 -19.61
C HIS A 199 -32.01 -11.76 -19.01
N VAL A 200 -32.18 -11.35 -17.75
CA VAL A 200 -31.24 -10.44 -17.06
C VAL A 200 -29.84 -11.06 -16.99
N ILE A 201 -29.74 -12.36 -16.71
CA ILE A 201 -28.47 -13.08 -16.72
C ILE A 201 -27.82 -13.01 -18.10
N LYS A 202 -28.57 -13.26 -19.16
CA LYS A 202 -28.06 -13.21 -20.53
C LYS A 202 -27.56 -11.82 -20.94
N GLU A 203 -28.31 -10.78 -20.58
CA GLU A 203 -27.90 -9.39 -20.80
C GLU A 203 -26.63 -9.04 -20.01
N THR A 204 -26.49 -9.58 -18.80
CA THR A 204 -25.27 -9.40 -17.98
C THR A 204 -24.07 -10.14 -18.58
N GLU A 205 -24.27 -11.35 -19.11
CA GLU A 205 -23.23 -12.08 -19.86
C GLU A 205 -22.77 -11.29 -21.10
N ASN A 206 -23.70 -10.71 -21.85
CA ASN A 206 -23.41 -9.86 -23.01
C ASN A 206 -22.61 -8.62 -22.62
N TYR A 207 -23.03 -7.92 -21.55
CA TYR A 207 -22.27 -6.79 -21.00
C TYR A 207 -20.84 -7.18 -20.59
N PHE A 208 -20.65 -8.33 -19.94
CA PHE A 208 -19.32 -8.83 -19.61
C PHE A 208 -18.48 -9.18 -20.84
N TYR A 209 -19.10 -9.62 -21.93
CA TYR A 209 -18.41 -9.84 -23.20
C TYR A 209 -17.90 -8.53 -23.79
N GLU A 210 -18.72 -7.49 -23.82
CA GLU A 210 -18.32 -6.15 -24.29
C GLU A 210 -17.21 -5.54 -23.43
N LEU A 211 -17.34 -5.61 -22.10
CA LEU A 211 -16.28 -5.18 -21.16
C LEU A 211 -14.96 -5.93 -21.40
N ASN A 212 -15.02 -7.23 -21.64
CA ASN A 212 -13.82 -8.01 -21.96
C ASN A 212 -13.15 -7.48 -23.23
N GLY A 213 -13.92 -7.17 -24.27
CA GLY A 213 -13.43 -6.58 -25.52
C GLY A 213 -12.73 -5.24 -25.28
N HIS A 214 -13.34 -4.36 -24.49
CA HIS A 214 -12.77 -3.06 -24.12
C HIS A 214 -11.45 -3.18 -23.36
N TYR A 215 -11.41 -3.97 -22.28
CA TYR A 215 -10.19 -4.17 -21.50
C TYR A 215 -9.10 -4.90 -22.29
N LEU A 216 -9.46 -5.78 -23.23
CA LEU A 216 -8.51 -6.39 -24.15
C LEU A 216 -7.89 -5.37 -25.10
N GLN A 217 -8.67 -4.40 -25.61
CA GLN A 217 -8.15 -3.32 -26.44
C GLN A 217 -7.20 -2.42 -25.65
N LEU A 218 -7.57 -2.02 -24.43
CA LEU A 218 -6.69 -1.24 -23.55
C LEU A 218 -5.38 -1.98 -23.26
N TYR A 219 -5.47 -3.29 -22.96
CA TYR A 219 -4.30 -4.14 -22.75
C TYR A 219 -3.39 -4.16 -23.99
N LYS A 220 -3.96 -4.39 -25.19
CA LYS A 220 -3.19 -4.42 -26.44
C LYS A 220 -2.51 -3.09 -26.73
N ALA A 221 -3.22 -1.97 -26.55
CA ALA A 221 -2.66 -0.64 -26.75
C ALA A 221 -1.50 -0.34 -25.78
N ALA A 222 -1.67 -0.65 -24.49
CA ALA A 222 -0.61 -0.48 -23.49
C ALA A 222 0.61 -1.39 -23.78
N ASN A 223 0.37 -2.64 -24.19
CA ASN A 223 1.43 -3.57 -24.57
C ASN A 223 2.21 -3.07 -25.79
N GLN A 224 1.51 -2.57 -26.82
CA GLN A 224 2.14 -1.97 -28.00
C GLN A 224 3.02 -0.77 -27.64
N LYS A 225 2.55 0.12 -26.74
CA LYS A 225 3.37 1.24 -26.24
C LYS A 225 4.64 0.73 -25.56
N LYS A 226 4.52 -0.32 -24.72
CA LYS A 226 5.65 -0.92 -24.01
C LYS A 226 6.66 -1.53 -24.98
N ASP A 227 6.17 -2.32 -25.93
CA ASP A 227 7.00 -2.97 -26.95
C ASP A 227 7.70 -1.92 -27.81
N ALA A 228 7.00 -0.87 -28.26
CA ALA A 228 7.59 0.21 -29.03
C ALA A 228 8.72 0.93 -28.26
N LEU A 229 8.53 1.19 -26.97
CA LEU A 229 9.56 1.77 -26.12
C LEU A 229 10.76 0.82 -25.97
N ALA A 230 10.52 -0.46 -25.72
CA ALA A 230 11.57 -1.47 -25.60
C ALA A 230 12.34 -1.63 -26.92
N THR A 231 11.66 -1.68 -28.06
CA THR A 231 12.29 -1.75 -29.39
C THR A 231 13.14 -0.52 -29.67
N LYS A 232 12.64 0.68 -29.34
CA LYS A 232 13.40 1.93 -29.50
C LYS A 232 14.71 1.91 -28.71
N LEU A 233 14.69 1.36 -27.48
CA LEU A 233 15.86 1.27 -26.61
C LEU A 233 16.79 0.09 -26.96
N ASN A 234 16.36 -0.84 -27.82
CA ASN A 234 17.10 -2.04 -28.22
C ASN A 234 17.27 -2.15 -29.75
N ALA A 235 17.35 -1.02 -30.45
CA ALA A 235 17.29 -0.98 -31.92
C ALA A 235 18.49 -1.66 -32.62
N ASP A 236 19.67 -1.59 -32.01
CA ASP A 236 20.92 -2.15 -32.52
C ASP A 236 21.69 -2.87 -31.39
N SER A 237 22.78 -3.56 -31.73
CA SER A 237 23.58 -4.35 -30.78
C SER A 237 24.18 -3.51 -29.65
N THR A 238 24.57 -2.27 -29.92
CA THR A 238 25.15 -1.35 -28.93
C THR A 238 24.06 -0.86 -27.99
N SER A 239 22.95 -0.37 -28.53
CA SER A 239 21.79 0.06 -27.73
C SER A 239 21.24 -1.05 -26.85
N LYS A 240 21.19 -2.29 -27.38
CA LYS A 240 20.78 -3.48 -26.62
C LYS A 240 21.69 -3.77 -25.42
N ALA A 241 23.00 -3.67 -25.59
CA ALA A 241 23.94 -3.86 -24.48
C ALA A 241 23.70 -2.83 -23.37
N ILE A 242 23.57 -1.54 -23.74
CA ILE A 242 23.28 -0.44 -22.81
C ILE A 242 21.94 -0.64 -22.10
N PHE A 243 20.90 -1.10 -22.81
CA PHE A 243 19.60 -1.36 -22.21
C PHE A 243 19.66 -2.49 -21.17
N ILE A 244 20.37 -3.57 -21.46
CA ILE A 244 20.55 -4.69 -20.52
C ILE A 244 21.32 -4.23 -19.28
N GLU A 245 22.41 -3.48 -19.46
CA GLU A 245 23.19 -2.92 -18.36
C GLU A 245 22.34 -1.97 -17.49
N MET A 246 21.61 -1.04 -18.11
CA MET A 246 20.69 -0.15 -17.41
C MET A 246 19.60 -0.93 -16.64
N LYS A 247 19.09 -2.02 -17.20
CA LYS A 247 18.15 -2.87 -16.46
C LYS A 247 18.83 -3.50 -15.24
N ASN A 248 20.01 -4.09 -15.41
CA ASN A 248 20.71 -4.77 -14.32
C ASN A 248 21.12 -3.81 -13.19
N ASP A 249 21.54 -2.59 -13.53
CA ASP A 249 22.06 -1.61 -12.57
C ASP A 249 20.98 -0.92 -11.73
N TYR A 250 19.77 -0.78 -12.30
CA TYR A 250 18.72 0.05 -11.69
C TYR A 250 17.52 -0.75 -11.19
N THR A 251 17.41 -2.04 -11.52
CA THR A 251 16.29 -2.88 -11.05
C THR A 251 16.68 -3.74 -9.84
N ASN A 252 15.69 -4.07 -9.02
CA ASN A 252 15.86 -4.97 -7.89
C ASN A 252 14.64 -5.92 -7.86
N ASP A 253 14.89 -7.19 -8.15
CA ASP A 253 13.83 -8.19 -8.29
C ASP A 253 13.08 -8.42 -6.97
N ALA A 254 13.79 -8.51 -5.85
CA ALA A 254 13.16 -8.68 -4.54
C ALA A 254 12.25 -7.50 -4.19
N LEU A 255 12.70 -6.26 -4.42
CA LEU A 255 11.89 -5.06 -4.24
C LEU A 255 10.67 -5.08 -5.17
N SER A 256 10.86 -5.42 -6.45
CA SER A 256 9.80 -5.57 -7.44
C SER A 256 8.74 -6.56 -6.97
N ASP A 257 9.15 -7.70 -6.40
CA ASP A 257 8.25 -8.71 -5.88
C ASP A 257 7.46 -8.23 -4.66
N PHE A 258 8.07 -7.45 -3.76
CA PHE A 258 7.40 -6.85 -2.62
C PHE A 258 6.35 -5.82 -3.05
N VAL A 259 6.74 -4.84 -3.87
CA VAL A 259 5.85 -3.72 -4.25
C VAL A 259 4.78 -4.12 -5.27
N LYS A 260 4.99 -5.22 -6.01
CA LYS A 260 3.97 -5.82 -6.91
C LYS A 260 3.16 -6.92 -6.24
N ASN A 261 3.52 -7.31 -5.02
CA ASN A 261 2.88 -8.39 -4.27
C ASN A 261 2.78 -9.71 -5.06
N LYS A 262 3.82 -10.06 -5.83
CA LYS A 262 3.80 -11.20 -6.76
C LYS A 262 3.69 -12.56 -6.07
N ASN A 263 4.23 -12.67 -4.86
CA ASN A 263 4.29 -13.92 -4.10
C ASN A 263 3.00 -14.22 -3.33
N ASP A 264 1.97 -13.37 -3.43
CA ASP A 264 0.67 -13.64 -2.83
C ASP A 264 -0.25 -14.42 -3.77
N LEU A 265 -0.90 -15.46 -3.23
CA LEU A 265 -1.88 -16.25 -3.98
C LEU A 265 -3.19 -15.46 -4.14
N ASN A 266 -3.52 -14.63 -3.16
CA ASN A 266 -4.76 -13.85 -3.16
C ASN A 266 -4.55 -12.53 -3.91
N ARG A 267 -4.82 -12.56 -5.22
CA ARG A 267 -4.65 -11.39 -6.12
C ARG A 267 -5.80 -10.39 -6.05
N ILE A 268 -6.97 -10.84 -5.62
CA ILE A 268 -8.19 -10.06 -5.45
C ILE A 268 -8.88 -10.54 -4.16
N LEU A 269 -9.36 -9.59 -3.36
CA LEU A 269 -10.08 -9.85 -2.12
C LEU A 269 -11.55 -9.45 -2.30
N GLU A 270 -12.44 -10.33 -1.91
CA GLU A 270 -13.87 -10.04 -1.79
C GLU A 270 -14.18 -9.70 -0.32
N LEU A 271 -14.74 -8.53 -0.07
CA LEU A 271 -15.09 -8.05 1.26
C LEU A 271 -16.28 -7.09 1.18
N ASP A 272 -17.30 -7.31 2.02
CA ASP A 272 -18.50 -6.47 2.13
C ASP A 272 -19.17 -6.18 0.78
N GLY A 273 -19.28 -7.19 -0.09
CA GLY A 273 -19.87 -7.03 -1.43
C GLY A 273 -19.02 -6.19 -2.39
N HIS A 274 -17.71 -6.05 -2.15
CA HIS A 274 -16.79 -5.32 -3.02
C HIS A 274 -15.55 -6.15 -3.35
N LEU A 275 -14.92 -5.82 -4.48
CA LEU A 275 -13.67 -6.40 -4.93
C LEU A 275 -12.50 -5.42 -4.75
N TYR A 276 -11.48 -5.88 -4.03
CA TYR A 276 -10.26 -5.14 -3.74
C TYR A 276 -9.06 -5.77 -4.44
N GLN A 277 -8.36 -4.98 -5.25
CA GLN A 277 -7.13 -5.39 -5.90
C GLN A 277 -6.00 -5.53 -4.87
N LYS A 278 -5.37 -6.70 -4.81
CA LYS A 278 -4.21 -6.99 -3.94
C LYS A 278 -2.91 -7.15 -4.71
N ILE A 279 -2.99 -7.51 -5.99
CA ILE A 279 -1.83 -7.58 -6.88
C ILE A 279 -1.43 -6.19 -7.39
N ASP A 280 -0.15 -6.00 -7.66
CA ASP A 280 0.39 -4.79 -8.29
C ASP A 280 0.03 -3.47 -7.54
N PRO A 281 0.13 -3.40 -6.19
CA PRO A 281 -0.31 -2.22 -5.44
C PRO A 281 0.46 -0.95 -5.82
N ILE A 282 1.72 -1.08 -6.24
CA ILE A 282 2.52 0.04 -6.75
C ILE A 282 1.93 0.73 -7.98
N TYR A 283 1.11 0.02 -8.77
CA TYR A 283 0.43 0.56 -9.94
C TYR A 283 -1.01 0.99 -9.66
N LEU A 284 -1.55 0.68 -8.47
CA LEU A 284 -2.92 1.02 -8.11
C LEU A 284 -3.04 2.50 -7.72
N GLN A 285 -4.12 3.16 -8.17
CA GLN A 285 -4.43 4.52 -7.77
C GLN A 285 -5.07 4.54 -6.37
N PRO A 286 -4.66 5.47 -5.48
CA PRO A 286 -5.29 5.60 -4.17
C PRO A 286 -6.75 6.09 -4.32
N LYS A 287 -7.65 5.57 -3.49
CA LYS A 287 -9.06 6.02 -3.43
C LYS A 287 -9.29 7.17 -2.43
N GLY A 288 -8.34 7.44 -1.53
CA GLY A 288 -8.49 8.47 -0.48
C GLY A 288 -7.19 8.76 0.27
N PHE A 289 -7.31 9.44 1.40
CA PHE A 289 -6.16 9.85 2.24
C PHE A 289 -5.40 8.65 2.81
N ARG A 290 -6.13 7.67 3.37
CA ARG A 290 -5.56 6.40 3.84
C ARG A 290 -5.40 5.43 2.67
N ALA A 291 -4.38 5.69 1.86
CA ALA A 291 -4.03 4.84 0.74
C ALA A 291 -3.50 3.47 1.18
N HIS A 292 -3.58 2.50 0.28
CA HIS A 292 -2.96 1.19 0.45
C HIS A 292 -1.43 1.32 0.54
N PHE A 293 -0.81 0.29 1.13
CA PHE A 293 0.64 0.22 1.24
C PHE A 293 1.28 0.09 -0.15
N TYR A 294 2.39 0.79 -0.36
CA TYR A 294 3.08 0.94 -1.66
C TYR A 294 2.34 1.77 -2.71
N ALA A 295 1.28 2.48 -2.36
CA ALA A 295 0.66 3.41 -3.31
C ALA A 295 1.73 4.38 -3.87
N PRO A 296 1.73 4.67 -5.18
CA PRO A 296 2.76 5.51 -5.80
C PRO A 296 2.61 7.00 -5.48
N VAL A 297 1.41 7.40 -5.04
CA VAL A 297 1.04 8.75 -4.59
C VAL A 297 0.02 8.63 -3.45
N LYS A 298 -0.11 9.69 -2.66
CA LYS A 298 -1.12 9.87 -1.61
C LYS A 298 -2.04 11.03 -1.98
N LEU A 299 -3.33 10.95 -1.66
CA LEU A 299 -4.31 11.99 -1.95
C LEU A 299 -4.54 12.84 -0.70
N VAL A 300 -4.24 14.14 -0.79
CA VAL A 300 -4.41 15.09 0.30
C VAL A 300 -5.16 16.30 -0.23
N PHE A 301 -6.36 16.55 0.28
CA PHE A 301 -7.25 17.63 -0.21
C PHE A 301 -7.43 17.66 -1.74
N GLY A 302 -7.54 16.48 -2.37
CA GLY A 302 -7.67 16.34 -3.83
C GLY A 302 -6.35 16.42 -4.60
N MET A 303 -5.24 16.81 -3.97
CA MET A 303 -3.92 16.87 -4.58
C MET A 303 -3.19 15.51 -4.48
N LYS A 304 -2.51 15.11 -5.56
CA LYS A 304 -1.65 13.90 -5.59
C LYS A 304 -0.23 14.26 -5.16
N ILE A 305 0.17 13.80 -3.98
CA ILE A 305 1.54 13.99 -3.45
C ILE A 305 2.32 12.69 -3.63
N PRO A 306 3.54 12.70 -4.21
CA PRO A 306 4.39 11.51 -4.27
C PRO A 306 4.62 10.93 -2.88
N THR A 307 4.51 9.61 -2.76
CA THR A 307 4.62 8.89 -1.46
C THR A 307 5.93 9.18 -0.75
N PHE A 308 7.04 9.35 -1.49
CA PHE A 308 8.32 9.78 -0.94
C PHE A 308 8.23 11.05 -0.08
N TRP A 309 7.65 12.11 -0.65
CA TRP A 309 7.52 13.41 0.03
C TRP A 309 6.48 13.36 1.13
N PHE A 310 5.32 12.77 0.86
CA PHE A 310 4.28 12.64 1.87
C PHE A 310 4.80 11.92 3.12
N ASN A 311 5.41 10.76 2.95
CA ASN A 311 5.92 9.97 4.07
C ASN A 311 7.03 10.71 4.83
N THR A 312 7.94 11.38 4.11
CA THR A 312 8.99 12.21 4.74
C THR A 312 8.38 13.33 5.59
N ILE A 313 7.35 14.02 5.08
CA ILE A 313 6.64 15.08 5.82
C ILE A 313 5.99 14.50 7.08
N ILE A 314 5.36 13.33 7.00
CA ILE A 314 4.77 12.70 8.19
C ILE A 314 5.84 12.45 9.26
N ILE A 315 7.03 11.94 8.91
CA ILE A 315 8.10 11.71 9.88
C ILE A 315 8.56 13.03 10.53
N TRP A 316 8.61 14.12 9.77
CA TRP A 316 8.88 15.45 10.33
C TRP A 316 7.77 15.92 11.28
N LEU A 317 6.50 15.71 10.93
CA LEU A 317 5.38 16.00 11.83
C LEU A 317 5.47 15.20 13.13
N MET A 318 5.86 13.93 13.07
CA MET A 318 6.13 13.11 14.26
C MET A 318 7.30 13.67 15.08
N SER A 319 8.36 14.13 14.43
CA SER A 319 9.52 14.73 15.08
C SER A 319 9.18 16.06 15.77
N ILE A 320 8.38 16.91 15.13
CA ILE A 320 7.89 18.18 15.69
C ILE A 320 6.96 17.90 16.86
N SER A 321 6.05 16.92 16.74
CA SER A 321 5.18 16.49 17.84
C SER A 321 6.00 16.06 19.07
N LEU A 322 7.07 15.29 18.87
CA LEU A 322 7.99 14.92 19.95
C LEU A 322 8.77 16.11 20.52
N MET A 323 9.13 17.08 19.69
CA MET A 323 9.77 18.32 20.15
C MET A 323 8.84 19.13 21.05
N VAL A 324 7.56 19.27 20.67
CA VAL A 324 6.53 19.92 21.48
C VAL A 324 6.29 19.14 22.78
N SER A 325 6.16 17.82 22.69
CA SER A 325 6.03 16.93 23.86
C SER A 325 7.19 17.10 24.85
N LEU A 326 8.42 17.21 24.34
CA LEU A 326 9.61 17.42 25.15
C LEU A 326 9.58 18.78 25.85
N TYR A 327 9.26 19.85 25.12
CA TYR A 327 9.20 21.21 25.69
C TYR A 327 8.22 21.31 26.88
N PHE A 328 7.09 20.60 26.81
CA PHE A 328 6.07 20.62 27.86
C PHE A 328 6.16 19.44 28.85
N ASP A 329 7.19 18.60 28.76
CA ASP A 329 7.37 17.37 29.54
C ASP A 329 6.12 16.46 29.54
N TRP A 330 5.43 16.35 28.38
CA TRP A 330 4.18 15.58 28.28
C TRP A 330 4.37 14.11 28.64
N LEU A 331 5.41 13.45 28.12
CA LEU A 331 5.67 12.04 28.39
C LEU A 331 5.87 11.78 29.90
N LYS A 332 6.66 12.63 30.56
CA LYS A 332 6.89 12.57 32.01
C LYS A 332 5.60 12.77 32.81
N LYS A 333 4.76 13.73 32.41
CA LYS A 333 3.44 13.98 33.04
C LYS A 333 2.51 12.77 32.89
N VAL A 334 2.46 12.16 31.71
CA VAL A 334 1.65 10.95 31.45
C VAL A 334 2.12 9.78 32.31
N ILE A 335 3.43 9.50 32.36
CA ILE A 335 3.99 8.41 33.17
C ILE A 335 3.69 8.60 34.66
N ASN A 336 3.93 9.81 35.19
CA ASN A 336 3.63 10.12 36.59
C ASN A 336 2.13 10.04 36.90
N GLY A 337 1.27 10.43 35.95
CA GLY A 337 -0.18 10.32 36.06
C GLY A 337 -0.65 8.87 36.13
N ILE A 338 -0.12 8.00 35.27
CA ILE A 338 -0.41 6.56 35.29
C ILE A 338 0.07 5.93 36.60
N GLY A 339 1.27 6.28 37.07
CA GLY A 339 1.79 5.80 38.36
C GLY A 339 0.86 6.12 39.52
N LYS A 340 0.43 7.39 39.64
CA LYS A 340 -0.53 7.83 40.66
C LYS A 340 -1.89 7.14 40.55
N LEU A 341 -2.35 6.86 39.33
CA LEU A 341 -3.61 6.16 39.10
C LEU A 341 -3.52 4.69 39.53
N MET A 342 -2.42 4.02 39.21
CA MET A 342 -2.18 2.64 39.65
C MET A 342 -2.05 2.54 41.18
N GLU A 343 -1.36 3.47 41.83
CA GLU A 343 -1.30 3.54 43.30
C GLU A 343 -2.70 3.73 43.91
N LYS A 344 -3.53 4.59 43.31
CA LYS A 344 -4.90 4.84 43.77
C LYS A 344 -5.82 3.63 43.56
N VAL A 345 -5.60 2.83 42.52
CA VAL A 345 -6.34 1.57 42.27
C VAL A 345 -5.88 0.49 43.24
N ALA A 346 -4.57 0.32 43.44
CA ALA A 346 -4.00 -0.65 44.38
C ALA A 346 -4.45 -0.39 45.83
N ASN A 347 -4.50 0.88 46.24
CA ASN A 347 -4.99 1.29 47.57
C ASN A 347 -6.52 1.18 47.74
N LYS A 348 -7.29 0.95 46.66
CA LYS A 348 -8.75 0.78 46.69
C LYS A 348 -9.23 -0.67 46.67
N THR A 349 -8.34 -1.63 46.44
CA THR A 349 -8.60 -3.06 46.64
C THR A 349 -8.32 -3.42 48.10
N PRO A 350 -9.33 -3.62 48.97
CA PRO A 350 -9.08 -4.22 50.27
C PRO A 350 -8.65 -5.67 50.01
N ILE A 351 -7.52 -6.04 50.60
CA ILE A 351 -7.14 -7.45 50.74
C ILE A 351 -8.20 -8.06 51.66
N HIS A 352 -9.10 -8.88 51.10
CA HIS A 352 -9.99 -9.74 51.86
C HIS A 352 -9.40 -11.15 51.91
#